data_AF-A0AAV8Z2T5-F1
#
_entry.id   AF-A0AAV8Z2T5-F1
#
_cell.length_a   1.000
_cell.length_b   1.000
_cell.length_c   1.000
_cell.angle_alpha   90.00
_cell.angle_beta   90.00
_cell.angle_gamma   90.00
#
_symmetry.space_group_name_H-M   'P 1'
#
loop_
_entity.id
_entity.type
_entity.pdbx_description
1 polymer ?
#
loop_
_entity_poly.entity_id
_entity_poly.type
_entity_poly.pdbx_seq_one_letter_code
_entity_poly.pdbx_strand_id
1 'polypeptide(L)'
;MLQKKTIIRSSIPKRTDQLGNSYTSLSSELPGNPPLWIAHVRGKYHDDIYVNNARILVSQSNIQGSNTALTQVLHKIDEVLIPTISPKSASNRIYNPTAWEFLEKYESLIQHPHRIRNFRQKIDEHNKQDIFNTEGGHTFFIPVDEGFLNGRASLIDGKIIDGHVIPKQVLFTTPTRKDIPYQTLANDDNDIRVIIFFTQEQRGVHHY
;
A
#
# COMPACT_ATOMS: atom_id res chain seq x y z
N MET A 1 15.69 -42.63 7.38
CA MET A 1 15.30 -42.20 6.01
C MET A 1 14.56 -40.87 6.16
N LEU A 2 15.25 -39.74 5.99
CA LEU A 2 14.62 -38.41 6.11
C LEU A 2 13.83 -38.12 4.82
N GLN A 3 12.51 -37.99 4.93
CA GLN A 3 11.70 -37.44 3.85
C GLN A 3 12.03 -35.95 3.71
N LYS A 4 12.71 -35.58 2.60
CA LYS A 4 12.79 -34.19 2.15
C LYS A 4 11.37 -33.73 1.84
N LYS A 5 10.81 -32.88 2.69
CA LYS A 5 9.57 -32.16 2.44
C LYS A 5 9.83 -31.20 1.28
N THR A 6 9.48 -31.61 0.06
CA THR A 6 9.50 -30.74 -1.12
C THR A 6 8.50 -29.61 -0.89
N ILE A 7 9.01 -28.41 -0.59
CA ILE A 7 8.20 -27.20 -0.58
C ILE A 7 7.96 -26.84 -2.04
N ILE A 8 6.79 -27.17 -2.57
CA ILE A 8 6.34 -26.65 -3.87
C ILE A 8 6.01 -25.17 -3.65
N ARG A 9 6.96 -24.26 -3.90
CA ARG A 9 6.65 -22.84 -4.10
C ARG A 9 6.37 -22.65 -5.58
N SER A 10 5.10 -22.59 -5.97
CA SER A 10 4.72 -22.35 -7.37
C SER A 10 4.68 -20.85 -7.67
N SER A 11 5.82 -20.16 -7.59
CA SER A 11 5.94 -18.84 -8.21
C SER A 11 6.22 -19.04 -9.70
N ILE A 12 5.16 -18.90 -10.51
CA ILE A 12 5.29 -18.94 -11.97
C ILE A 12 5.95 -17.64 -12.42
N PRO A 13 7.07 -17.68 -13.14
CA PRO A 13 7.70 -16.46 -13.66
C PRO A 13 6.74 -15.76 -14.63
N LYS A 14 6.51 -14.47 -14.42
CA LYS A 14 5.60 -13.66 -15.24
C LYS A 14 6.37 -12.59 -15.99
N ARG A 15 6.15 -12.52 -17.30
CA ARG A 15 6.48 -11.36 -18.13
C ARG A 15 5.48 -10.23 -17.89
N THR A 16 5.78 -9.03 -18.37
CA THR A 16 4.94 -7.83 -18.15
C THR A 16 3.53 -7.99 -18.70
N ASP A 17 3.37 -8.67 -19.84
CA ASP A 17 2.07 -9.04 -20.44
C ASP A 17 1.30 -10.11 -19.64
N GLN A 18 1.97 -10.78 -18.71
CA GLN A 18 1.39 -11.81 -17.83
C GLN A 18 1.11 -11.29 -16.41
N LEU A 19 1.40 -10.01 -16.13
CA LEU A 19 1.10 -9.35 -14.86
C LEU A 19 -0.37 -8.91 -14.73
N GLY A 20 -1.25 -9.45 -15.59
CA GLY A 20 -2.67 -9.13 -15.65
C GLY A 20 -2.95 -7.78 -16.32
N ASN A 21 -4.23 -7.42 -16.43
CA ASN A 21 -4.68 -6.16 -17.04
C ASN A 21 -5.47 -5.28 -16.03
N SER A 22 -5.51 -5.69 -14.76
CA SER A 22 -6.29 -5.09 -13.68
C SER A 22 -5.53 -5.20 -12.36
N TYR A 23 -5.96 -4.47 -11.33
CA TYR A 23 -5.40 -4.54 -9.98
C TYR A 23 -5.35 -6.00 -9.49
N THR A 24 -4.15 -6.50 -9.26
CA THR A 24 -3.90 -7.86 -8.77
C THR A 24 -2.74 -7.84 -7.77
N SER A 25 -2.40 -8.98 -7.17
CA SER A 25 -1.24 -9.10 -6.30
C SER A 25 -0.43 -10.35 -6.62
N LEU A 26 0.87 -10.27 -6.35
CA LEU A 26 1.78 -11.40 -6.33
C LEU A 26 2.27 -11.60 -4.89
N SER A 27 2.51 -12.86 -4.50
CA SER A 27 3.17 -13.16 -3.24
C SER A 27 4.65 -12.85 -3.36
N SER A 28 5.21 -12.09 -2.41
CA SER A 28 6.68 -12.04 -2.28
C SER A 28 7.24 -13.33 -1.66
N GLU A 29 8.55 -13.50 -1.74
CA GLU A 29 9.28 -14.62 -1.12
C GLU A 29 9.82 -14.26 0.29
N LEU A 30 9.49 -13.07 0.80
CA LEU A 30 9.86 -12.63 2.15
C LEU A 30 9.06 -13.39 3.22
N PRO A 31 9.56 -13.51 4.46
CA PRO A 31 8.79 -14.09 5.55
C PRO A 31 7.42 -13.41 5.73
N GLY A 32 6.38 -14.22 5.89
CA GLY A 32 4.98 -13.77 5.92
C GLY A 32 4.40 -13.43 4.55
N ASN A 33 5.18 -13.51 3.48
CA ASN A 33 4.72 -13.35 2.10
C ASN A 33 3.94 -12.04 1.84
N PRO A 34 4.46 -10.85 2.23
CA PRO A 34 3.77 -9.60 2.00
C PRO A 34 3.43 -9.42 0.51
N PRO A 35 2.22 -8.91 0.19
CA PRO A 35 1.76 -8.79 -1.19
C PRO A 35 2.55 -7.73 -1.95
N LEU A 36 2.83 -8.04 -3.22
CA LEU A 36 3.29 -7.12 -4.24
C LEU A 36 2.09 -6.76 -5.10
N TRP A 37 1.55 -5.57 -4.91
CA TRP A 37 0.37 -5.11 -5.64
C TRP A 37 0.76 -4.65 -7.04
N ILE A 38 0.03 -5.12 -8.04
CA ILE A 38 0.24 -4.72 -9.43
C ILE A 38 -0.84 -3.73 -9.82
N ALA A 39 -0.43 -2.56 -10.31
CA ALA A 39 -1.32 -1.54 -10.83
C ALA A 39 -0.96 -1.22 -12.28
N HIS A 40 -1.99 -0.92 -13.08
CA HIS A 40 -1.84 -0.55 -14.48
C HIS A 40 -2.42 0.85 -14.70
N VAL A 41 -1.61 1.74 -15.26
CA VAL A 41 -2.03 3.09 -15.63
C VAL A 41 -2.00 3.20 -17.14
N ARG A 42 -3.16 3.49 -17.73
CA ARG A 42 -3.25 3.70 -19.17
C ARG A 42 -2.51 4.96 -19.56
N GLY A 43 -1.49 4.83 -20.40
CA GLY A 43 -0.76 5.95 -20.96
C GLY A 43 -1.24 6.30 -22.37
N LYS A 44 -0.76 7.43 -22.90
CA LYS A 44 -1.09 7.88 -24.26
C LYS A 44 -0.49 6.98 -25.35
N TYR A 45 0.70 6.40 -25.08
CA TYR A 45 1.46 5.61 -26.05
C TYR A 45 1.68 4.16 -25.61
N HIS A 46 1.85 3.93 -24.31
CA HIS A 46 1.94 2.61 -23.71
C HIS A 46 1.35 2.66 -22.30
N ASP A 47 0.85 1.52 -21.83
CA ASP A 47 0.43 1.37 -20.44
C ASP A 47 1.66 1.27 -19.54
N ASP A 48 1.58 1.93 -18.38
CA ASP A 48 2.58 1.85 -17.33
C ASP A 48 2.15 0.82 -16.29
N ILE A 49 3.09 -0.05 -15.91
CA ILE A 49 2.88 -1.09 -14.92
C ILE A 49 3.65 -0.72 -13.68
N TYR A 50 3.00 -0.84 -12.52
CA TYR A 50 3.59 -0.54 -11.22
C TYR A 50 3.52 -1.77 -10.33
N VAL A 51 4.58 -1.95 -9.54
CA VAL A 51 4.60 -2.86 -8.39
C VAL A 51 4.62 -2.00 -7.14
N ASN A 52 3.55 -2.06 -6.34
CA ASN A 52 3.24 -1.09 -5.31
C ASN A 52 3.27 0.34 -5.89
N ASN A 53 4.23 1.17 -5.46
CA ASN A 53 4.40 2.53 -5.97
C ASN A 53 5.46 2.64 -7.09
N ALA A 54 6.28 1.60 -7.28
CA ALA A 54 7.43 1.62 -8.18
C ALA A 54 7.02 1.24 -9.61
N ARG A 55 7.44 2.03 -10.60
CA ARG A 55 7.17 1.74 -12.03
C ARG A 55 8.11 0.67 -12.54
N ILE A 56 7.58 -0.27 -13.33
CA ILE A 56 8.38 -1.20 -14.12
C ILE A 56 8.94 -0.47 -15.34
N LEU A 57 10.26 -0.48 -15.49
CA LEU A 57 10.97 0.02 -16.67
C LEU A 57 10.87 -1.04 -17.78
N VAL A 58 9.82 -0.98 -18.59
CA VAL A 58 9.48 -2.01 -19.59
C VAL A 58 10.63 -2.30 -20.56
N SER A 59 11.36 -1.28 -21.00
CA SER A 59 12.52 -1.42 -21.89
C SER A 59 13.72 -2.14 -21.27
N GLN A 60 13.74 -2.29 -19.94
CA GLN A 60 14.79 -2.94 -19.16
C GLN A 60 14.25 -4.14 -18.37
N SER A 61 13.14 -4.72 -18.83
CA SER A 61 12.40 -5.78 -18.15
C SER A 61 12.18 -6.99 -19.07
N ASN A 62 11.49 -8.03 -18.57
CA ASN A 62 11.34 -9.33 -19.25
C ASN A 62 12.66 -10.06 -19.54
N ILE A 63 13.72 -9.78 -18.77
CA ILE A 63 15.02 -10.43 -18.95
C ILE A 63 14.89 -11.86 -18.43
N GLN A 64 15.05 -12.84 -19.32
CA GLN A 64 14.90 -14.25 -18.96
C GLN A 64 16.24 -14.87 -18.58
N GLY A 65 16.24 -15.58 -17.45
CA GLY A 65 17.34 -16.43 -17.02
C GLY A 65 16.84 -17.85 -16.78
N SER A 66 17.74 -18.82 -16.87
CA SER A 66 17.48 -20.19 -16.43
C SER A 66 18.59 -20.64 -15.52
N ASN A 67 18.24 -21.25 -14.40
CA ASN A 67 19.18 -22.00 -13.58
C ASN A 67 18.55 -23.34 -13.20
N THR A 68 19.31 -24.43 -13.40
CA THR A 68 19.01 -25.79 -12.93
C THR A 68 17.51 -26.16 -12.96
N ALA A 69 16.90 -26.10 -14.14
CA ALA A 69 15.50 -26.46 -14.46
C ALA A 69 14.38 -25.46 -14.13
N LEU A 70 14.68 -24.27 -13.60
CA LEU A 70 13.68 -23.21 -13.38
C LEU A 70 13.90 -22.01 -14.29
N THR A 71 12.81 -21.51 -14.87
CA THR A 71 12.80 -20.25 -15.63
C THR A 71 12.61 -19.08 -14.66
N GLN A 72 13.36 -18.01 -14.86
CA GLN A 72 13.25 -16.77 -14.10
C GLN A 72 13.04 -15.61 -15.06
N VAL A 73 12.28 -14.61 -14.61
CA VAL A 73 12.07 -13.36 -15.34
C VAL A 73 12.44 -12.21 -14.40
N LEU A 74 13.36 -11.37 -14.86
CA LEU A 74 13.79 -10.16 -14.16
C LEU A 74 13.13 -8.93 -14.78
N HIS A 75 12.60 -8.09 -13.90
CA HIS A 75 12.06 -6.77 -14.22
C HIS A 75 12.83 -5.72 -13.44
N LYS A 76 13.15 -4.60 -14.10
CA LYS A 76 13.74 -3.45 -13.42
C LYS A 76 12.64 -2.49 -12.99
N ILE A 77 12.69 -2.06 -11.75
CA ILE A 77 11.80 -1.04 -11.17
C ILE A 77 12.59 0.23 -10.83
N ASP A 78 11.92 1.38 -10.77
CA ASP A 78 12.54 2.69 -10.53
C ASP A 78 12.67 3.08 -9.05
N GLU A 79 12.01 2.36 -8.14
CA GLU A 79 12.08 2.59 -6.70
C GLU A 79 12.30 1.28 -5.93
N VAL A 80 12.94 1.38 -4.75
CA VAL A 80 13.15 0.24 -3.85
C VAL A 80 11.86 -0.06 -3.10
N LEU A 81 11.41 -1.32 -3.13
CA LEU A 81 10.26 -1.76 -2.35
C LEU A 81 10.66 -1.99 -0.89
N ILE A 82 9.98 -1.30 0.02
CA ILE A 82 10.16 -1.46 1.48
C ILE A 82 8.88 -2.08 2.05
N PRO A 83 8.92 -3.32 2.56
CA PRO A 83 7.75 -3.96 3.12
C PRO A 83 7.49 -3.45 4.55
N THR A 84 6.22 -3.34 4.93
CA THR A 84 5.80 -3.00 6.30
C THR A 84 5.87 -4.24 7.19
N ILE A 85 7.07 -4.56 7.66
CA ILE A 85 7.34 -5.71 8.54
C ILE A 85 8.17 -5.29 9.74
N SER A 86 8.08 -6.05 10.83
CA SER A 86 8.94 -5.82 12.00
C SER A 86 10.43 -5.95 11.66
N PRO A 87 11.29 -5.18 12.36
CA PRO A 87 12.73 -5.38 12.28
C PRO A 87 13.13 -6.82 12.57
N LYS A 88 14.21 -7.29 11.93
CA LYS A 88 14.72 -8.66 12.13
C LYS A 88 15.04 -8.98 13.60
N SER A 89 15.37 -7.96 14.39
CA SER A 89 15.70 -8.06 15.82
C SER A 89 14.48 -8.13 16.75
N ALA A 90 13.26 -7.91 16.26
CA ALA A 90 12.05 -7.96 17.08
C ALA A 90 11.80 -9.39 17.59
N SER A 91 11.47 -9.52 18.88
CA SER A 91 11.12 -10.79 19.52
C SER A 91 9.81 -11.36 19.01
N ASN A 92 8.80 -10.50 18.85
CA ASN A 92 7.51 -10.82 18.24
C ASN A 92 7.43 -10.13 16.89
N ARG A 93 7.63 -10.89 15.80
CA ARG A 93 7.66 -10.36 14.44
C ARG A 93 6.27 -10.27 13.83
N ILE A 94 5.96 -9.12 13.24
CA ILE A 94 4.75 -8.83 12.48
C ILE A 94 5.15 -8.75 11.00
N TYR A 95 4.43 -9.47 10.15
CA TYR A 95 4.76 -9.54 8.71
C TYR A 95 3.67 -8.99 7.79
N ASN A 96 2.41 -9.01 8.22
CA ASN A 96 1.28 -8.44 7.49
C ASN A 96 0.36 -7.77 8.52
N PRO A 97 0.75 -6.60 9.05
CA PRO A 97 -0.07 -5.92 10.04
C PRO A 97 -1.43 -5.55 9.44
N THR A 98 -2.50 -5.70 10.22
CA THR A 98 -3.73 -4.94 9.95
C THR A 98 -3.44 -3.43 10.05
N ALA A 99 -4.34 -2.57 9.55
CA ALA A 99 -4.16 -1.14 9.74
C ALA A 99 -4.16 -0.77 11.23
N TRP A 100 -4.94 -1.48 12.05
CA TRP A 100 -4.93 -1.29 13.49
C TRP A 100 -3.59 -1.67 14.12
N GLU A 101 -3.05 -2.86 13.81
CA GLU A 101 -1.74 -3.29 14.30
C GLU A 101 -0.62 -2.33 13.84
N PHE A 102 -0.73 -1.80 12.63
CA PHE A 102 0.17 -0.77 12.13
C PHE A 102 0.10 0.50 13.00
N LEU A 103 -1.09 0.97 13.34
CA LEU A 103 -1.27 2.15 14.20
C LEU A 103 -0.69 1.91 15.61
N GLU A 104 -0.93 0.74 16.20
CA GLU A 104 -0.43 0.39 17.54
C GLU A 104 1.10 0.22 17.60
N LYS A 105 1.71 -0.20 16.50
CA LYS A 105 3.13 -0.54 16.42
C LYS A 105 3.93 0.39 15.52
N TYR A 106 3.35 1.54 15.15
CA TYR A 106 3.91 2.46 14.15
C TYR A 106 5.38 2.77 14.38
N GLU A 107 5.77 3.19 15.59
CA GLU A 107 7.16 3.56 15.89
C GLU A 107 8.14 2.38 15.86
N SER A 108 7.65 1.13 15.95
CA SER A 108 8.48 -0.06 15.81
C SER A 108 8.58 -0.57 14.36
N LEU A 109 7.56 -0.29 13.55
CA LEU A 109 7.48 -0.69 12.14
C LEU A 109 8.10 0.36 11.20
N ILE A 110 7.96 1.64 11.54
CA ILE A 110 8.35 2.78 10.71
C ILE A 110 9.38 3.63 11.45
N GLN A 111 10.58 3.72 10.88
CA GLN A 111 11.64 4.61 11.38
C GLN A 111 11.47 6.01 10.75
N HIS A 112 10.49 6.77 11.24
CA HIS A 112 10.22 8.14 10.78
C HIS A 112 10.03 9.08 11.99
N PRO A 113 10.41 10.37 11.89
CA PRO A 113 10.24 11.33 13.00
C PRO A 113 8.80 11.65 13.37
N HIS A 114 7.84 11.44 12.45
CA HIS A 114 6.43 11.73 12.70
C HIS A 114 5.83 10.74 13.69
N ARG A 115 4.76 11.16 14.35
CA ARG A 115 3.95 10.33 15.25
C ARG A 115 2.51 10.35 14.79
N ILE A 116 1.72 9.38 15.24
CA ILE A 116 0.31 9.23 14.86
C ILE A 116 -0.59 8.92 16.06
N ARG A 117 -0.11 9.22 17.27
CA ARG A 117 -0.73 8.80 18.53
C ARG A 117 -2.08 9.46 18.74
N ASN A 118 -2.22 10.72 18.34
CA ASN A 118 -3.45 11.48 18.50
C ASN A 118 -4.59 10.85 17.69
N PHE A 119 -4.32 10.47 16.44
CA PHE A 119 -5.34 9.83 15.60
C PHE A 119 -5.70 8.44 16.09
N ARG A 120 -4.70 7.64 16.49
CA ARG A 120 -4.94 6.32 17.10
C ARG A 120 -5.83 6.43 18.34
N GLN A 121 -5.53 7.37 19.22
CA GLN A 121 -6.34 7.62 20.42
C GLN A 121 -7.79 7.98 20.06
N LYS A 122 -8.02 8.75 19.00
CA LYS A 122 -9.38 9.09 18.54
C LYS A 122 -10.14 7.88 18.01
N ILE A 123 -9.46 6.97 17.31
CA ILE A 123 -10.06 5.69 16.90
C ILE A 123 -10.50 4.89 18.13
N ASP A 124 -9.67 4.84 19.16
CA ASP A 124 -10.00 4.16 20.42
C ASP A 124 -11.19 4.80 21.14
N GLU A 125 -11.18 6.13 21.33
CA GLU A 125 -12.25 6.89 22.00
C GLU A 125 -13.62 6.74 21.32
N HIS A 126 -13.63 6.54 20.00
CA HIS A 126 -14.84 6.38 19.21
C HIS A 126 -15.21 4.92 18.91
N ASN A 127 -14.48 3.93 19.45
CA ASN A 127 -14.71 2.49 19.23
C ASN A 127 -14.73 2.09 17.74
N LYS A 128 -13.78 2.62 16.95
CA LYS A 128 -13.71 2.43 15.49
C LYS A 128 -12.63 1.42 15.06
N GLN A 129 -12.03 0.67 15.99
CA GLN A 129 -10.92 -0.25 15.70
C GLN A 129 -11.28 -1.33 14.68
N ASP A 130 -12.54 -1.80 14.66
CA ASP A 130 -13.00 -2.85 13.75
C ASP A 130 -12.79 -2.48 12.27
N ILE A 131 -12.97 -1.21 11.91
CA ILE A 131 -12.72 -0.70 10.56
C ILE A 131 -11.26 -0.89 10.16
N PHE A 132 -10.34 -0.70 11.10
CA PHE A 132 -8.89 -0.81 10.89
C PHE A 132 -8.37 -2.24 11.05
N ASN A 133 -9.16 -3.14 11.62
CA ASN A 133 -8.91 -4.59 11.63
C ASN A 133 -9.51 -5.30 10.43
N THR A 134 -10.31 -4.61 9.61
CA THR A 134 -11.02 -5.24 8.50
C THR A 134 -10.04 -5.71 7.43
N GLU A 135 -10.15 -6.99 7.06
CA GLU A 135 -9.41 -7.56 5.94
C GLU A 135 -9.92 -7.07 4.58
N GLY A 136 -9.12 -7.30 3.54
CA GLY A 136 -9.38 -6.78 2.20
C GLY A 136 -8.55 -5.54 1.94
N GLY A 137 -8.13 -5.34 0.70
CA GLY A 137 -7.26 -4.22 0.35
C GLY A 137 -8.01 -2.89 0.50
N HIS A 138 -7.73 -2.13 1.56
CA HIS A 138 -8.26 -0.78 1.81
C HIS A 138 -7.13 0.24 1.74
N THR A 139 -7.48 1.52 1.62
CA THR A 139 -6.51 2.63 1.72
C THR A 139 -6.87 3.51 2.91
N PHE A 140 -5.89 3.71 3.79
CA PHE A 140 -6.04 4.51 5.00
C PHE A 140 -5.20 5.78 4.90
N PHE A 141 -5.82 6.92 5.19
CA PHE A 141 -5.15 8.22 5.28
C PHE A 141 -4.92 8.50 6.75
N ILE A 142 -3.69 8.31 7.21
CA ILE A 142 -3.36 8.43 8.64
C ILE A 142 -2.73 9.80 8.86
N PRO A 143 -3.43 10.75 9.50
CA PRO A 143 -2.85 12.04 9.83
C PRO A 143 -1.75 11.88 10.89
N VAL A 144 -0.66 12.62 10.69
CA VAL A 144 0.42 12.72 11.67
C VAL A 144 0.07 13.71 12.79
N ASP A 145 0.73 13.58 13.93
CA ASP A 145 0.42 14.34 15.15
C ASP A 145 0.52 15.86 14.94
N GLU A 146 1.42 16.31 14.08
CA GLU A 146 1.58 17.72 13.68
C GLU A 146 0.33 18.28 12.96
N GLY A 147 -0.51 17.41 12.38
CA GLY A 147 -1.80 17.80 11.81
C GLY A 147 -2.83 18.25 12.86
N PHE A 148 -2.61 17.90 14.12
CA PHE A 148 -3.53 18.18 15.23
C PHE A 148 -3.20 19.42 16.06
N LEU A 149 -2.17 20.18 15.66
CA LEU A 149 -1.83 21.44 16.31
C LEU A 149 -3.05 22.38 16.36
N ASN A 150 -3.06 23.27 17.36
CA ASN A 150 -4.13 24.24 17.61
C ASN A 150 -5.48 23.63 18.00
N GLY A 151 -5.47 22.52 18.74
CA GLY A 151 -6.69 21.93 19.32
C GLY A 151 -7.56 21.15 18.33
N ARG A 152 -7.11 20.96 17.08
CA ARG A 152 -7.90 20.26 16.04
C ARG A 152 -8.22 18.80 16.38
N ALA A 153 -7.45 18.18 17.27
CA ALA A 153 -7.74 16.83 17.75
C ALA A 153 -9.15 16.71 18.36
N SER A 154 -9.65 17.75 19.05
CA SER A 154 -10.98 17.69 19.68
C SER A 154 -12.12 17.69 18.65
N LEU A 155 -11.84 18.05 17.40
CA LEU A 155 -12.82 18.07 16.32
C LEU A 155 -12.98 16.72 15.64
N ILE A 156 -12.09 15.75 15.88
CA ILE A 156 -12.24 14.41 15.30
C ILE A 156 -13.36 13.69 16.03
N ASP A 157 -14.42 13.38 15.28
CA ASP A 157 -15.46 12.45 15.67
C ASP A 157 -15.37 11.14 14.87
N GLY A 158 -16.30 10.21 15.15
CA GLY A 158 -16.39 8.93 14.44
C GLY A 158 -16.58 9.05 12.93
N LYS A 159 -17.26 10.10 12.44
CA LYS A 159 -17.55 10.27 11.01
C LYS A 159 -16.34 10.80 10.27
N ILE A 160 -15.55 11.68 10.91
CA ILE A 160 -14.25 12.11 10.39
C ILE A 160 -13.30 10.92 10.28
N ILE A 161 -13.28 10.01 11.26
CA ILE A 161 -12.49 8.77 11.18
C ILE A 161 -12.89 7.95 9.95
N ASP A 162 -14.18 7.75 9.70
CA ASP A 162 -14.67 7.06 8.51
C ASP A 162 -14.23 7.76 7.20
N GLY A 163 -14.13 9.09 7.23
CA GLY A 163 -13.63 9.93 6.14
C GLY A 163 -12.17 9.68 5.76
N HIS A 164 -11.39 9.01 6.61
CA HIS A 164 -9.98 8.69 6.36
C HIS A 164 -9.78 7.28 5.77
N VAL A 165 -10.86 6.57 5.42
CA VAL A 165 -10.79 5.20 4.90
C VAL A 165 -11.47 5.10 3.56
N ILE A 166 -10.73 4.70 2.52
CA ILE A 166 -11.30 4.27 1.24
C ILE A 166 -11.43 2.74 1.27
N PRO A 167 -12.65 2.19 1.28
CA PRO A 167 -12.85 0.75 1.38
C PRO A 167 -12.58 0.04 0.06
N LYS A 168 -12.03 -1.18 0.15
CA LYS A 168 -11.88 -2.16 -0.94
C LYS A 168 -11.07 -1.66 -2.14
N GLN A 169 -10.19 -0.68 -1.92
CA GLN A 169 -9.25 -0.19 -2.92
C GLN A 169 -7.85 -0.05 -2.30
N VAL A 170 -6.85 -0.63 -2.96
CA VAL A 170 -5.43 -0.43 -2.63
C VAL A 170 -4.87 0.63 -3.57
N LEU A 171 -4.59 1.81 -3.04
CA LEU A 171 -4.14 2.96 -3.80
C LEU A 171 -2.69 3.30 -3.41
N PHE A 172 -1.84 3.48 -4.40
CA PHE A 172 -0.49 4.01 -4.24
C PHE A 172 -0.41 5.41 -4.84
N THR A 173 0.44 6.27 -4.30
CA THR A 173 0.45 7.69 -4.68
C THR A 173 0.75 7.89 -6.16
N THR A 174 1.68 7.14 -6.76
CA THR A 174 2.05 7.29 -8.18
C THR A 174 1.00 6.72 -9.14
N PRO A 175 0.59 5.42 -9.06
CA PRO A 175 -0.32 4.84 -10.04
C PRO A 175 -1.79 5.18 -9.85
N THR A 176 -2.17 5.83 -8.75
CA THR A 176 -3.57 6.23 -8.54
C THR A 176 -3.96 7.34 -9.50
N ARG A 177 -5.12 7.18 -10.15
CA ARG A 177 -5.65 8.15 -11.11
C ARG A 177 -5.85 9.51 -10.43
N LYS A 178 -5.40 10.56 -11.11
CA LYS A 178 -5.51 11.93 -10.62
C LYS A 178 -6.86 12.52 -10.96
N ASP A 179 -7.30 13.46 -10.13
CA ASP A 179 -8.48 14.29 -10.35
C ASP A 179 -9.81 13.49 -10.46
N ILE A 180 -9.85 12.31 -9.85
CA ILE A 180 -11.04 11.47 -9.75
C ILE A 180 -11.43 11.33 -8.27
N PRO A 181 -12.73 11.45 -7.95
CA PRO A 181 -13.18 11.30 -6.57
C PRO A 181 -13.18 9.84 -6.15
N TYR A 182 -12.58 9.57 -4.99
CA TYR A 182 -12.68 8.29 -4.30
C TYR A 182 -13.61 8.43 -3.10
N GLN A 183 -14.59 7.53 -3.00
CA GLN A 183 -15.53 7.50 -1.89
C GLN A 183 -14.88 6.90 -0.64
N THR A 184 -15.21 7.47 0.51
CA THR A 184 -14.76 7.01 1.82
C THR A 184 -15.92 6.36 2.57
N LEU A 185 -15.63 5.71 3.70
CA LEU A 185 -16.67 5.10 4.55
C LEU A 185 -17.64 6.12 5.15
N ALA A 186 -17.30 7.41 5.19
CA ALA A 186 -18.22 8.44 5.65
C ALA A 186 -19.47 8.57 4.75
N ASN A 187 -19.45 8.04 3.52
CA ASN A 187 -20.53 8.28 2.55
C ASN A 187 -21.73 7.34 2.67
N ASP A 188 -21.75 6.40 3.61
CA ASP A 188 -22.80 5.38 3.71
C ASP A 188 -24.19 5.93 4.13
N ASP A 189 -24.28 7.11 4.76
CA ASP A 189 -25.52 7.59 5.41
C ASP A 189 -26.13 8.87 4.82
N ASN A 190 -25.71 9.33 3.63
CA ASN A 190 -26.24 10.53 2.93
C ASN A 190 -26.18 11.90 3.67
N ASP A 191 -25.75 11.97 4.92
CA ASP A 191 -25.68 13.23 5.67
C ASP A 191 -24.42 14.06 5.36
N ILE A 192 -23.30 13.40 5.05
CA ILE A 192 -22.02 14.04 4.74
C ILE A 192 -21.34 13.28 3.61
N ARG A 193 -20.92 14.00 2.56
CA ARG A 193 -20.11 13.45 1.46
C ARG A 193 -18.65 13.83 1.63
N VAL A 194 -17.82 12.86 2.00
CA VAL A 194 -16.37 12.99 2.03
C VAL A 194 -15.79 12.26 0.82
N ILE A 195 -14.95 12.95 0.06
CA ILE A 195 -14.27 12.40 -1.11
C ILE A 195 -12.81 12.78 -1.05
N ILE A 196 -11.96 11.86 -1.50
CA ILE A 196 -10.52 12.07 -1.61
C ILE A 196 -10.14 12.16 -3.08
N PHE A 197 -9.29 13.14 -3.40
CA PHE A 197 -8.69 13.29 -4.72
C PHE A 197 -7.17 13.23 -4.59
N PHE A 198 -6.54 12.61 -5.57
CA PHE A 198 -5.11 12.70 -5.76
C PHE A 198 -4.84 13.72 -6.86
N THR A 199 -3.97 14.69 -6.59
CA THR A 199 -3.55 15.68 -7.58
C THR A 199 -2.06 15.53 -7.85
N GLN A 200 -1.60 16.08 -8.98
CA GLN A 200 -0.17 16.19 -9.30
C GLN A 200 0.08 17.57 -9.89
N GLU A 201 0.88 18.38 -9.21
CA GLU A 201 1.33 19.66 -9.76
C GLU A 201 2.42 19.43 -10.80
N GLN A 202 2.24 19.98 -12.01
CA GLN A 202 3.34 20.13 -12.94
C GLN A 202 4.14 21.36 -12.53
N ARG A 203 5.31 21.18 -11.91
CA ARG A 203 6.25 22.29 -11.74
C ARG A 203 6.66 22.76 -13.13
N GLY A 204 6.34 24.02 -13.46
CA GLY A 204 6.72 24.64 -14.72
C GLY A 204 8.22 24.53 -14.95
N VAL A 205 8.62 24.18 -16.18
CA VAL A 205 10.02 24.18 -16.61
C VAL A 205 10.50 25.63 -16.57
N HIS A 206 11.25 26.00 -15.54
CA HIS A 206 12.05 27.21 -15.59
C HIS A 206 13.17 26.98 -16.61
N HIS A 207 12.95 27.48 -17.83
CA HIS A 207 14.01 27.69 -18.79
C HIS A 207 15.00 28.69 -18.16
N TYR A 208 16.19 28.21 -17.83
CA TYR A 208 17.38 29.05 -17.69
C TYR A 208 18.04 29.20 -19.06
#